data_AF-A0A2M8RY32-F1
#
_entry.id   AF-A0A2M8RY32-F1
#
_cell.length_a   1.000
_cell.length_b   1.000
_cell.length_c   1.000
_cell.angle_alpha   90.00
_cell.angle_beta   90.00
_cell.angle_gamma   90.00
#
_symmetry.space_group_name_H-M   'P 1'
#
loop_
_entity.id
_entity.type
_entity.pdbx_description
1 polymer ?
#
loop_
_entity_poly.entity_id
_entity_poly.type
_entity_poly.pdbx_seq_one_letter_code
_entity_poly.pdbx_strand_id
1 'polypeptide(L)'
;MQYVKSIKLHSLKYLLCSFKLLKTRGLKADNLAIFTVDGDSMHPTLKDGEEIIVDRSKTELREGKIFVLNHQGAMWVKKVQLGFNGIELLSGNPAYRPIILNADEANELIIIGQLVRSYRDF
;
A
#
# COMPACT_ATOMS: atom_id res chain seq x y z
N MET A 1 10.57 13.45 -1.23
CA MET A 1 10.04 12.45 -2.19
C MET A 1 10.12 11.11 -1.50
N GLN A 2 8.99 10.47 -1.22
CA GLN A 2 8.94 9.34 -0.28
C GLN A 2 8.78 8.02 -1.01
N TYR A 3 9.57 7.03 -0.59
CA TYR A 3 9.69 5.72 -1.21
C TYR A 3 9.13 4.64 -0.29
N VAL A 4 8.88 3.44 -0.82
CA VAL A 4 8.74 2.22 0.00
C VAL A 4 9.95 1.36 -0.31
N LYS A 5 10.65 0.90 0.72
CA LYS A 5 11.70 -0.10 0.53
C LYS A 5 11.06 -1.49 0.60
N SER A 6 11.21 -2.25 -0.47
CA SER A 6 10.85 -3.67 -0.46
C SER A 6 11.87 -4.41 0.40
N ILE A 7 11.42 -5.00 1.51
CA ILE A 7 12.18 -6.01 2.22
C ILE A 7 11.81 -7.36 1.60
N LYS A 8 12.80 -8.07 1.03
CA LYS A 8 12.63 -9.49 0.69
C LYS A 8 12.57 -10.26 2.00
N LEU A 9 11.42 -10.86 2.30
CA LEU A 9 11.19 -11.73 3.46
C LEU A 9 12.19 -12.90 3.45
N HIS A 10 13.23 -12.80 4.27
CA HIS A 10 13.79 -13.95 4.97
C HIS A 10 13.07 -14.02 6.33
N SER A 11 12.63 -15.23 6.69
CA SER A 11 12.05 -15.60 7.98
C SER A 11 10.52 -15.43 8.16
N LEU A 12 9.87 -16.54 7.80
CA LEU A 12 8.54 -17.07 8.13
C LEU A 12 8.09 -17.01 9.62
N LYS A 13 8.43 -16.00 10.43
CA LYS A 13 8.08 -16.00 11.86
C LYS A 13 6.72 -15.38 12.21
N TYR A 14 6.23 -14.40 11.44
CA TYR A 14 4.96 -13.71 11.74
C TYR A 14 3.70 -14.36 11.13
N LEU A 15 3.87 -15.42 10.33
CA LEU A 15 2.76 -16.14 9.65
C LEU A 15 1.93 -17.02 10.61
N LEU A 16 2.45 -17.32 11.81
CA LEU A 16 1.83 -18.27 12.75
C LEU A 16 0.57 -17.74 13.44
N CYS A 17 0.42 -16.41 13.59
CA CYS A 17 -0.74 -15.84 14.29
C CYS A 17 -2.00 -15.72 13.40
N SER A 18 -1.88 -15.88 12.07
CA SER A 18 -2.89 -15.36 11.13
C SER A 18 -3.52 -16.38 10.18
N PHE A 19 -3.13 -17.65 10.12
CA PHE A 19 -3.72 -18.61 9.16
C PHE A 19 -5.26 -18.69 9.23
N LYS A 20 -5.83 -18.68 10.43
CA LYS A 20 -7.29 -18.71 10.63
C LYS A 20 -7.96 -17.40 10.20
N LEU A 21 -7.31 -16.25 10.44
CA LEU A 21 -7.81 -14.93 10.08
C LEU A 21 -7.67 -14.61 8.59
N LEU A 22 -6.60 -15.10 7.95
CA LEU A 22 -6.42 -15.03 6.51
C LEU A 22 -7.56 -15.77 5.80
N LYS A 23 -7.88 -17.00 6.26
CA LYS A 23 -9.01 -17.78 5.73
C LYS A 23 -10.36 -17.07 5.88
N THR A 24 -10.68 -16.51 7.05
CA THR A 24 -11.99 -15.85 7.27
C THR A 24 -12.17 -14.57 6.45
N ARG A 25 -11.08 -13.96 5.99
CA ARG A 25 -11.10 -12.77 5.12
C ARG A 25 -10.82 -13.07 3.65
N GLY A 26 -10.72 -14.35 3.28
CA GLY A 26 -10.44 -14.79 1.91
C GLY A 26 -9.03 -14.44 1.41
N LEU A 27 -8.09 -14.11 2.31
CA LEU A 27 -6.71 -13.80 1.96
C LEU A 27 -5.92 -15.10 1.78
N LYS A 28 -5.18 -15.21 0.67
CA LYS A 28 -4.25 -16.33 0.42
C LYS A 28 -2.85 -15.90 0.80
N ALA A 29 -2.16 -16.71 1.61
CA ALA A 29 -0.82 -16.40 2.09
C ALA A 29 0.16 -16.11 0.93
N ASP A 30 0.05 -16.84 -0.17
CA ASP A 30 0.90 -16.68 -1.37
C ASP A 30 0.72 -15.32 -2.07
N ASN A 31 -0.39 -14.64 -1.83
CA ASN A 31 -0.65 -13.31 -2.38
C ASN A 31 -0.16 -12.18 -1.46
N LEU A 32 0.25 -12.49 -0.23
CA LEU A 32 0.62 -11.47 0.74
C LEU A 32 2.11 -11.15 0.67
N ALA A 33 2.43 -9.86 0.78
CA ALA A 33 3.79 -9.38 0.96
C ALA A 33 3.84 -8.37 2.12
N ILE A 34 4.99 -8.32 2.77
CA ILE A 34 5.27 -7.33 3.81
C ILE A 34 6.16 -6.24 3.22
N PHE A 35 5.84 -4.99 3.53
CA PHE A 35 6.66 -3.82 3.20
C PHE A 35 6.89 -2.99 4.45
N THR A 36 8.01 -2.27 4.48
CA THR A 36 8.28 -1.28 5.54
C THR A 36 8.05 0.10 4.98
N VAL A 37 7.24 0.89 5.68
CA VAL A 37 6.99 2.28 5.35
C VAL A 37 8.27 3.08 5.63
N ASP A 38 8.71 3.89 4.66
CA ASP A 38 9.85 4.78 4.77
C ASP A 38 9.34 6.21 4.57
N GLY A 39 9.48 7.09 5.59
CA GLY A 39 9.04 8.48 5.65
C GLY A 39 7.65 8.73 6.29
N ASP A 40 7.15 9.97 6.23
CA ASP A 40 6.01 10.47 7.02
C ASP A 40 4.76 10.92 6.21
N SER A 41 4.73 10.74 4.90
CA SER A 41 3.65 11.15 4.00
C SER A 41 2.32 10.47 4.33
N MET A 42 2.35 9.28 4.92
CA MET A 42 1.14 8.60 5.38
C MET A 42 0.87 8.83 6.88
N HIS A 43 1.65 9.63 7.59
CA HIS A 43 1.41 9.93 9.00
C HIS A 43 0.12 10.75 9.19
N PRO A 44 -0.75 10.46 10.17
CA PRO A 44 -0.61 9.46 11.23
C PRO A 44 -1.17 8.07 10.88
N THR A 45 -1.67 7.88 9.66
CA THR A 45 -2.31 6.63 9.22
C THR A 45 -1.32 5.49 9.18
N LEU A 46 -0.11 5.74 8.68
CA LEU A 46 1.04 4.83 8.72
C LEU A 46 2.26 5.62 9.21
N LYS A 47 3.01 5.05 10.13
CA LYS A 47 4.24 5.66 10.65
C LYS A 47 5.45 5.23 9.84
N ASP A 48 6.48 6.06 9.86
CA ASP A 48 7.81 5.67 9.41
C ASP A 48 8.27 4.42 10.19
N GLY A 49 8.88 3.47 9.48
CA GLY A 49 9.31 2.17 10.01
C GLY A 49 8.18 1.15 10.23
N GLU A 50 6.91 1.50 10.01
CA GLU A 50 5.78 0.58 10.23
C GLU A 50 5.77 -0.54 9.17
N GLU A 51 5.57 -1.79 9.62
CA GLU A 51 5.37 -2.93 8.71
C GLU A 51 3.90 -3.02 8.25
N ILE A 52 3.72 -3.12 6.94
CA ILE A 52 2.39 -3.24 6.32
C ILE A 52 2.28 -4.55 5.55
N ILE A 53 1.10 -5.17 5.63
CA ILE A 53 0.74 -6.33 4.80
C ILE A 53 -0.07 -5.85 3.61
N VAL A 54 0.39 -6.25 2.43
CA VAL A 54 -0.19 -5.92 1.14
C VAL A 54 -0.65 -7.20 0.44
N ASP A 55 -1.89 -7.20 -0.02
CA ASP A 55 -2.43 -8.26 -0.87
C ASP A 55 -2.17 -7.93 -2.35
N ARG A 56 -1.22 -8.65 -2.93
CA ARG A 56 -0.75 -8.48 -4.32
C ARG A 56 -1.74 -9.01 -5.36
N SER A 57 -2.77 -9.74 -4.95
CA SER A 57 -3.85 -10.12 -5.88
C SER A 57 -4.88 -9.02 -6.10
N LYS A 58 -4.84 -7.96 -5.28
CA LYS A 58 -5.75 -6.81 -5.39
C LYS A 58 -5.06 -5.69 -6.17
N THR A 59 -5.10 -5.80 -7.48
CA THR A 59 -4.49 -4.85 -8.42
C THR A 59 -5.51 -3.91 -9.07
N GLU A 60 -6.77 -3.98 -8.67
CA GLU A 60 -7.82 -3.05 -9.10
C GLU A 60 -7.94 -1.92 -8.07
N LEU A 61 -7.78 -0.67 -8.52
CA LEU A 61 -7.95 0.49 -7.64
C LEU A 61 -9.38 0.60 -7.14
N ARG A 62 -9.54 0.96 -5.86
CA ARG A 62 -10.84 1.10 -5.20
C ARG A 62 -10.90 2.36 -4.36
N GLU A 63 -12.04 3.02 -4.42
CA GLU A 63 -12.32 4.26 -3.68
C GLU A 63 -11.96 4.14 -2.20
N GLY A 64 -11.20 5.11 -1.71
CA GLY A 64 -10.81 5.26 -0.32
C GLY A 64 -9.85 4.19 0.21
N LYS A 65 -9.36 3.26 -0.62
CA LYS A 65 -8.39 2.22 -0.20
C LYS A 65 -6.96 2.70 -0.37
N ILE A 66 -6.06 2.12 0.43
CA ILE A 66 -4.63 2.42 0.40
C ILE A 66 -3.93 1.34 -0.42
N PHE A 67 -3.08 1.76 -1.35
CA PHE A 67 -2.33 0.87 -2.24
C PHE A 67 -0.83 1.16 -2.16
N VAL A 68 -0.06 0.12 -2.45
CA VAL A 68 1.34 0.26 -2.85
C VAL A 68 1.37 0.34 -4.37
N LEU A 69 1.97 1.40 -4.87
CA LEU A 69 2.01 1.77 -6.29
C LEU A 69 3.46 1.94 -6.72
N ASN A 70 3.77 1.63 -7.97
CA ASN A 70 5.03 2.01 -8.59
C ASN A 70 4.75 2.89 -9.81
N HIS A 71 5.50 3.98 -9.91
CA HIS A 71 5.52 4.82 -11.10
C HIS A 71 6.96 5.17 -11.43
N GLN A 72 7.39 4.82 -12.64
CA GLN A 72 8.76 5.07 -13.13
C GLN A 72 9.87 4.60 -12.15
N GLY A 73 9.65 3.47 -11.47
CA GLY A 73 10.60 2.91 -10.51
C GLY A 73 10.47 3.44 -9.08
N ALA A 74 9.72 4.51 -8.85
CA ALA A 74 9.43 5.02 -7.52
C ALA A 74 8.23 4.30 -6.90
N MET A 75 8.41 3.75 -5.70
CA MET A 75 7.36 3.05 -4.95
C MET A 75 6.68 3.99 -3.97
N TRP A 76 5.35 4.05 -3.97
CA TRP A 76 4.54 4.91 -3.10
C TRP A 76 3.48 4.13 -2.32
N VAL A 77 3.11 4.63 -1.15
CA VAL A 77 1.88 4.23 -0.44
C VAL A 77 0.95 5.42 -0.45
N LYS A 78 -0.24 5.26 -1.03
CA LYS A 78 -1.23 6.35 -1.16
C LYS A 78 -2.64 5.82 -0.98
N LYS A 79 -3.53 6.68 -0.46
CA LYS A 79 -4.97 6.45 -0.47
C LYS A 79 -5.52 6.91 -1.82
N VAL A 80 -6.31 6.07 -2.47
CA VAL A 80 -6.90 6.37 -3.77
C VAL A 80 -8.24 7.06 -3.60
N GLN A 81 -8.45 8.10 -4.40
CA GLN A 81 -9.75 8.70 -4.65
C GLN A 81 -9.98 8.68 -6.18
N LEU A 82 -11.07 8.06 -6.60
CA LEU A 82 -11.46 7.91 -8.00
C LEU A 82 -12.24 9.16 -8.41
N GLY A 83 -11.84 9.75 -9.53
CA GLY A 83 -12.56 10.84 -10.18
C GLY A 83 -13.18 10.38 -11.50
N PHE A 84 -13.96 11.26 -12.12
CA PHE A 84 -14.55 10.99 -13.43
C PHE A 84 -13.51 10.94 -14.57
N ASN A 85 -12.45 11.74 -14.45
CA ASN A 85 -11.44 11.93 -15.51
C ASN A 85 -10.05 11.37 -15.15
N GLY A 86 -9.97 10.58 -14.08
CA GLY A 86 -8.70 10.10 -13.55
C GLY A 86 -8.78 9.74 -12.08
N ILE A 87 -7.65 9.81 -11.39
CA ILE A 87 -7.53 9.48 -9.97
C ILE A 87 -6.72 10.52 -9.21
N GLU A 88 -6.96 10.60 -7.92
CA GLU A 88 -6.14 11.34 -6.97
C GLU A 88 -5.49 10.37 -5.98
N LEU A 89 -4.19 10.54 -5.78
CA LEU A 89 -3.41 9.79 -4.81
C LEU A 89 -3.13 10.70 -3.61
N LEU A 90 -3.80 10.38 -2.51
CA LEU A 90 -3.75 11.15 -1.29
C LEU A 90 -2.70 10.61 -0.32
N SER A 91 -2.01 11.55 0.30
CA SER A 91 -1.14 11.33 1.45
C SER A 91 -2.00 11.32 2.73
N GLY A 92 -1.63 10.51 3.73
CA GLY A 92 -2.26 10.57 5.05
C GLY A 92 -1.88 11.84 5.84
N ASN A 93 -0.75 12.44 5.47
CA ASN A 93 -0.21 13.66 6.05
C ASN A 93 -0.62 14.88 5.20
N PRO A 94 -1.39 15.84 5.75
CA PRO A 94 -1.87 17.02 5.04
C PRO A 94 -0.77 17.95 4.51
N ALA A 95 0.46 17.85 5.03
CA ALA A 95 1.60 18.62 4.53
C ALA A 95 1.98 18.26 3.08
N TYR A 96 1.53 17.10 2.60
CA TYR A 96 1.81 16.60 1.25
C TYR A 96 0.59 16.78 0.35
N ARG A 97 0.76 17.50 -0.75
CA ARG A 97 -0.30 17.72 -1.73
C ARG A 97 -0.74 16.41 -2.40
N PRO A 98 -2.01 16.29 -2.79
CA PRO A 98 -2.48 15.22 -3.67
C PRO A 98 -1.67 15.14 -4.96
N ILE A 99 -1.45 13.93 -5.45
CA ILE A 99 -0.98 13.70 -6.82
C ILE A 99 -2.22 13.41 -7.66
N ILE A 100 -2.49 14.27 -8.63
CA ILE A 100 -3.64 14.15 -9.53
C ILE A 100 -3.13 13.54 -10.83
N LEU A 101 -3.75 12.45 -11.26
CA LEU A 101 -3.41 11.75 -12.49
C LEU A 101 -4.65 11.68 -13.36
N ASN A 102 -4.52 12.04 -14.63
CA ASN A 102 -5.56 11.78 -15.61
C ASN A 102 -5.63 10.28 -15.96
N ALA A 103 -6.58 9.89 -16.81
CA ALA A 103 -6.75 8.49 -17.19
C ALA A 103 -5.51 7.85 -17.84
N ASP A 104 -4.79 8.58 -18.69
CA ASP A 104 -3.59 8.08 -19.38
C ASP A 104 -2.43 7.92 -18.40
N GLU A 105 -2.20 8.90 -17.53
CA GLU A 105 -1.18 8.83 -16.48
C GLU A 105 -1.47 7.72 -15.47
N ALA A 106 -2.75 7.50 -15.14
CA ALA A 106 -3.16 6.41 -14.26
C ALA A 106 -2.89 5.03 -14.86
N ASN A 107 -2.94 4.90 -16.20
CA ASN A 107 -2.59 3.66 -16.90
C ASN A 107 -1.09 3.33 -16.83
N GLU A 108 -0.23 4.31 -16.57
CA GLU A 108 1.20 4.11 -16.35
C GLU A 108 1.54 3.64 -14.92
N LEU A 109 0.56 3.63 -14.00
CA LEU A 109 0.77 3.13 -12.65
C LEU A 109 0.82 1.61 -12.61
N ILE A 110 1.88 1.08 -12.02
CA ILE A 110 1.97 -0.33 -11.68
C ILE A 110 1.41 -0.51 -10.27
N ILE A 111 0.28 -1.21 -10.15
CA ILE A 111 -0.36 -1.46 -8.86
C ILE A 111 0.26 -2.72 -8.25
N ILE A 112 1.00 -2.54 -7.16
CA ILE A 112 1.70 -3.63 -6.48
C ILE A 112 0.75 -4.46 -5.63
N GLY A 113 -0.24 -3.79 -5.02
CA GLY A 113 -1.30 -4.43 -4.26
C GLY A 113 -1.97 -3.49 -3.26
N GLN A 114 -3.05 -3.98 -2.65
CA GLN A 114 -3.81 -3.22 -1.66
C GLN A 114 -3.26 -3.46 -0.26
N LEU A 115 -3.09 -2.40 0.53
CA LEU A 115 -2.85 -2.54 1.98
C LEU A 115 -4.08 -3.19 2.63
N VAL A 116 -3.84 -4.30 3.32
CA VAL A 116 -4.88 -5.05 4.06
C VAL A 116 -4.69 -4.98 5.57
N ARG A 117 -3.47 -4.67 6.04
CA ARG A 117 -3.17 -4.51 7.45
C ARG A 117 -1.89 -3.71 7.68
N SER A 118 -1.78 -3.08 8.85
CA SER A 118 -0.53 -2.57 9.39
C SER A 118 -0.30 -3.14 10.80
N TYR A 119 0.97 -3.27 11.19
CA TYR A 119 1.38 -3.71 12.52
C TYR A 119 2.24 -2.65 13.16
N ARG A 120 1.94 -2.35 14.42
CA ARG A 120 2.70 -1.41 15.22
C ARG A 120 3.26 -2.18 16.41
N ASP A 121 4.58 -2.21 16.51
CA ASP A 121 5.25 -2.60 17.74
C ASP A 121 5.13 -1.42 18.74
N PHE A 122 4.79 -1.72 20.00
CA PHE A 122 4.59 -0.73 21.07
C PHE A 122 5.81 -0.69 21.99
#